data_AF-A0A969L1T4-F1
#
_entry.id   AF-A0A969L1T4-F1
#
_cell.length_a   1.000
_cell.length_b   1.000
_cell.length_c   1.000
_cell.angle_alpha   90.00
_cell.angle_beta   90.00
_cell.angle_gamma   90.00
#
_symmetry.space_group_name_H-M   'P 1'
#
loop_
_entity.id
_entity.type
_entity.pdbx_description
1 polymer ?
#
loop_
_entity_poly.entity_id
_entity_poly.type
_entity_poly.pdbx_seq_one_letter_code
_entity_poly.pdbx_strand_id
1 'polypeptide(L)'
;MAEALGDPTARIAALNNLALVCSISNKIDRAITLTETALALCVSLGDRHREAALHNNLADLFHAAGRTEPAMTHLKQAVTIFAEIGAEAGAPQPEIWKLVEW
;
A
#
# COMPACT_ATOMS: atom_id res chain seq x y z
N MET A 1 -26.16 20.25 6.73
CA MET A 1 -25.00 19.53 7.30
C MET A 1 -24.94 18.15 6.64
N ALA A 2 -24.52 18.12 5.37
CA ALA A 2 -24.59 16.96 4.48
C ALA A 2 -23.24 16.70 3.80
N GLU A 3 -22.15 16.90 4.55
CA GLU A 3 -20.77 16.62 4.12
C GLU A 3 -20.24 15.28 4.67
N ALA A 4 -21.11 14.45 5.25
CA ALA A 4 -20.75 13.15 5.79
C ALA A 4 -21.18 12.03 4.83
N LEU A 5 -20.22 11.16 4.52
CA LEU A 5 -20.37 9.84 3.87
C LEU A 5 -20.20 9.80 2.35
N GLY A 6 -19.05 10.30 1.86
CA GLY A 6 -18.43 9.64 0.72
C GLY A 6 -17.92 8.27 1.18
N ASP A 7 -18.34 7.20 0.51
CA ASP A 7 -17.93 5.83 0.81
C ASP A 7 -16.39 5.75 0.94
N PRO A 8 -15.85 5.41 2.12
CA PRO A 8 -14.41 5.51 2.38
C PRO A 8 -13.62 4.51 1.52
N THR A 9 -14.25 3.40 1.15
CA THR A 9 -13.74 2.40 0.20
C THR A 9 -13.57 3.00 -1.20
N ALA A 10 -14.58 3.69 -1.72
CA ALA A 10 -14.54 4.40 -2.99
C ALA A 10 -13.51 5.53 -2.97
N ARG A 11 -13.38 6.24 -1.85
CA ARG A 11 -12.34 7.27 -1.68
C ARG A 11 -10.93 6.70 -1.78
N ILE A 12 -10.66 5.56 -1.15
CA ILE A 12 -9.36 4.88 -1.25
C ILE A 12 -9.08 4.46 -2.71
N ALA A 13 -10.08 3.87 -3.39
CA ALA A 13 -9.93 3.47 -4.79
C ALA A 13 -9.65 4.68 -5.71
N ALA A 14 -10.37 5.79 -5.50
CA ALA A 14 -10.14 7.02 -6.25
C ALA A 14 -8.74 7.59 -6.03
N LEU A 15 -8.26 7.63 -4.78
CA LEU A 15 -6.91 8.10 -4.46
C LEU A 15 -5.84 7.21 -5.11
N ASN A 16 -6.00 5.89 -5.06
CA ASN A 16 -5.06 4.95 -5.69
C ASN A 16 -5.03 5.11 -7.22
N ASN A 17 -6.19 5.29 -7.86
CA ASN A 17 -6.27 5.53 -9.30
C ASN A 17 -5.62 6.87 -9.69
N LEU A 18 -5.82 7.93 -8.90
CA LEU A 18 -5.15 9.21 -9.10
C LEU A 18 -3.64 9.12 -8.93
N ALA A 19 -3.17 8.31 -7.97
CA ALA A 19 -1.75 8.05 -7.77
C ALA A 19 -1.14 7.36 -9.00
N LEU A 20 -1.81 6.34 -9.55
CA LEU A 20 -1.38 5.67 -10.77
C LEU A 20 -1.28 6.64 -11.95
N VAL A 21 -2.30 7.50 -12.14
CA VAL A 21 -2.29 8.53 -13.20
C VAL A 21 -1.15 9.54 -12.99
N CYS A 22 -0.86 9.91 -11.74
CA CYS A 22 0.29 10.78 -11.44
C CYS A 22 1.62 10.08 -11.76
N SER A 23 1.75 8.80 -11.46
CA SER A 23 2.94 7.99 -11.74
C SER A 23 3.25 7.94 -13.24
N ILE A 24 2.26 7.57 -14.07
CA ILE A 24 2.43 7.55 -15.55
C ILE A 24 2.68 8.94 -16.14
N SER A 25 2.28 9.99 -15.43
CA SER A 25 2.55 11.40 -15.81
C SER A 25 3.88 11.92 -15.26
N ASN A 26 4.74 11.04 -14.73
CA ASN A 26 6.02 11.35 -14.09
C ASN A 26 5.94 12.33 -12.91
N LYS A 27 4.78 12.40 -12.24
CA LYS A 27 4.53 13.21 -11.03
C LYS A 27 4.68 12.33 -9.78
N ILE A 28 5.88 11.79 -9.60
CA ILE A 28 6.13 10.71 -8.63
C ILE A 28 5.86 11.15 -7.18
N ASP A 29 6.35 12.30 -6.73
CA ASP A 29 6.08 12.77 -5.36
C ASP A 29 4.58 12.95 -5.07
N ARG A 30 3.82 13.41 -6.07
CA ARG A 30 2.36 13.53 -5.93
C ARG A 30 1.68 12.17 -5.86
N ALA A 31 2.15 11.20 -6.64
CA ALA A 31 1.67 9.83 -6.55
C ALA A 31 1.93 9.23 -5.16
N ILE A 32 3.11 9.48 -4.58
CA ILE A 32 3.47 9.04 -3.23
C ILE A 32 2.47 9.61 -2.21
N THR A 33 2.27 10.93 -2.17
CA THR A 33 1.34 11.56 -1.22
C THR A 33 -0.09 11.05 -1.35
N LEU A 34 -0.55 10.81 -2.59
CA LEU A 34 -1.89 10.26 -2.83
C LEU A 34 -2.02 8.82 -2.29
N THR A 35 -1.01 7.99 -2.52
CA THR A 35 -0.98 6.60 -2.00
C THR A 35 -0.85 6.57 -0.48
N GLU A 36 -0.05 7.45 0.14
CA GLU A 36 0.03 7.60 1.61
C GLU A 36 -1.32 8.00 2.22
N THR A 37 -2.04 8.92 1.56
CA THR A 37 -3.39 9.31 1.99
C THR A 37 -4.37 8.13 1.89
N ALA A 38 -4.29 7.37 0.81
CA ALA A 38 -5.09 6.16 0.62
C ALA A 38 -4.76 5.11 1.70
N LEU A 39 -3.49 4.95 2.04
CA LEU A 39 -3.00 4.02 3.05
C LEU A 39 -3.52 4.37 4.44
N ALA A 40 -3.41 5.64 4.85
CA ALA A 40 -3.91 6.09 6.15
C ALA A 40 -5.43 5.85 6.32
N LEU A 41 -6.20 6.07 5.26
CA LEU A 41 -7.63 5.73 5.24
C LEU A 41 -7.86 4.22 5.31
N CYS A 42 -7.08 3.44 4.56
CA CYS A 42 -7.17 1.98 4.55
C CYS A 42 -6.90 1.35 5.92
N VAL A 43 -5.84 1.80 6.60
CA VAL A 43 -5.48 1.39 7.96
C VAL A 43 -6.63 1.70 8.92
N SER A 44 -7.26 2.87 8.79
CA SER A 44 -8.40 3.26 9.64
C SER A 44 -9.65 2.39 9.43
N LEU A 45 -9.77 1.72 8.28
CA LEU A 45 -10.87 0.79 7.99
C LEU A 45 -10.53 -0.67 8.32
N GLY A 46 -9.26 -0.99 8.59
CA GLY A 46 -8.81 -2.36 8.87
C GLY A 46 -8.79 -3.30 7.66
N ASP A 47 -8.83 -2.78 6.42
CA ASP A 47 -8.71 -3.61 5.20
C ASP A 47 -7.24 -4.00 4.98
N ARG A 48 -6.82 -5.07 5.65
CA ARG A 48 -5.42 -5.59 5.65
C ARG A 48 -4.93 -5.95 4.25
N HIS A 49 -5.80 -6.50 3.40
CA HIS A 49 -5.42 -6.88 2.04
C HIS A 49 -5.10 -5.64 1.19
N ARG A 50 -5.94 -4.61 1.28
CA ARG A 50 -5.70 -3.35 0.56
C ARG A 50 -4.54 -2.56 1.15
N GLU A 51 -4.32 -2.64 2.46
CA GLU A 51 -3.15 -2.05 3.11
C GLU A 51 -1.85 -2.59 2.51
N ALA A 52 -1.74 -3.92 2.39
CA ALA A 52 -0.59 -4.57 1.76
C ALA A 52 -0.38 -4.13 0.31
N ALA A 53 -1.47 -4.03 -0.47
CA ALA A 53 -1.41 -3.57 -1.85
C ALA A 53 -0.93 -2.10 -1.97
N LEU A 54 -1.38 -1.22 -1.06
CA LEU A 54 -0.94 0.19 -1.02
C LEU A 54 0.52 0.32 -0.59
N HIS A 55 1.00 -0.52 0.33
CA HIS A 55 2.43 -0.61 0.64
C HIS A 55 3.24 -1.06 -0.59
N ASN A 56 2.79 -2.05 -1.34
CA ASN A 56 3.47 -2.44 -2.58
C ASN A 56 3.54 -1.28 -3.59
N ASN A 57 2.45 -0.55 -3.78
CA ASN A 57 2.42 0.61 -4.68
C ASN A 57 3.38 1.72 -4.22
N LEU A 58 3.51 1.96 -2.90
CA LEU A 58 4.51 2.90 -2.38
C LEU A 58 5.93 2.42 -2.65
N ALA A 59 6.19 1.12 -2.55
CA ALA A 59 7.50 0.57 -2.87
C ALA A 59 7.89 0.86 -4.33
N ASP A 60 6.97 0.61 -5.27
CA ASP A 60 7.18 0.89 -6.69
C ASP A 60 7.41 2.38 -6.96
N LEU A 61 6.63 3.25 -6.32
CA LEU A 61 6.76 4.71 -6.45
C LEU A 61 8.08 5.23 -5.89
N PHE A 62 8.51 4.75 -4.72
CA PHE A 62 9.80 5.13 -4.14
C PHE A 62 10.96 4.60 -4.98
N HIS A 63 10.84 3.39 -5.54
CA HIS A 63 11.84 2.85 -6.45
C HIS A 63 11.94 3.70 -7.73
N ALA A 64 10.81 4.10 -8.33
CA ALA A 64 10.77 5.01 -9.47
C ALA A 64 11.38 6.39 -9.16
N ALA A 65 11.31 6.84 -7.90
CA ALA A 65 11.95 8.07 -7.43
C ALA A 65 13.47 7.90 -7.12
N GLY A 66 14.04 6.71 -7.31
CA GLY A 66 15.43 6.40 -6.94
C GLY A 66 15.66 6.28 -5.43
N ARG A 67 14.60 6.16 -4.63
CA ARG A 67 14.62 6.09 -3.16
C ARG A 67 14.54 4.63 -2.71
N THR A 68 15.65 3.92 -2.78
CA THR A 68 15.72 2.46 -2.52
C THR A 68 15.37 2.08 -1.08
N GLU A 69 15.87 2.80 -0.07
CA GLU A 69 15.61 2.45 1.34
C GLU A 69 14.11 2.55 1.73
N PRO A 70 13.39 3.64 1.38
CA PRO A 70 11.94 3.69 1.55
C PRO A 70 11.21 2.59 0.77
N ALA A 71 11.63 2.32 -0.47
CA ALA A 71 11.01 1.29 -1.29
C ALA A 71 11.08 -0.09 -0.63
N MET A 72 12.26 -0.47 -0.13
CA MET A 72 12.46 -1.73 0.59
C MET A 72 11.61 -1.79 1.87
N THR A 73 11.53 -0.69 2.63
CA THR A 73 10.70 -0.63 3.83
C THR A 73 9.24 -0.93 3.51
N HIS A 74 8.68 -0.29 2.48
CA HIS A 74 7.30 -0.51 2.09
C HIS A 74 7.06 -1.91 1.52
N LEU A 75 8.00 -2.45 0.73
CA LEU A 75 7.88 -3.80 0.20
C LEU A 75 7.88 -4.86 1.32
N LYS A 76 8.75 -4.70 2.33
CA LYS A 76 8.78 -5.59 3.50
C LYS A 76 7.44 -5.57 4.23
N GLN A 77 6.87 -4.39 4.45
CA GLN A 77 5.55 -4.27 5.09
C GLN A 77 4.48 -4.98 4.27
N ALA A 78 4.42 -4.77 2.95
CA ALA A 78 3.45 -5.47 2.09
C ALA A 78 3.55 -6.99 2.20
N VAL A 79 4.77 -7.54 2.14
CA VAL A 79 5.03 -8.98 2.25
C VAL A 79 4.62 -9.52 3.61
N THR A 80 4.97 -8.85 4.71
CA THR A 80 4.58 -9.25 6.06
C THR A 80 3.05 -9.37 6.16
N ILE A 81 2.33 -8.36 5.68
CA ILE A 81 0.87 -8.31 5.79
C ILE A 81 0.21 -9.41 4.94
N PHE A 82 0.68 -9.62 3.71
CA PHE A 82 0.17 -10.72 2.88
C PHE A 82 0.46 -12.10 3.49
N ALA A 83 1.59 -12.25 4.17
CA ALA A 83 1.92 -13.47 4.90
C ALA A 83 0.97 -13.71 6.05
N GLU A 84 0.65 -12.69 6.85
CA GLU A 84 -0.32 -12.76 7.94
C GLU A 84 -1.69 -13.22 7.43
N ILE A 85 -2.21 -12.57 6.38
CA ILE A 85 -3.50 -12.93 5.76
C ILE A 85 -3.49 -14.38 5.25
N GLY A 86 -2.39 -14.81 4.61
CA GLY A 86 -2.25 -16.18 4.09
C GLY A 86 -2.12 -17.25 5.19
N ALA A 87 -1.47 -16.91 6.30
CA ALA A 87 -1.34 -17.78 7.46
C ALA A 87 -2.68 -17.95 8.19
N GLU A 88 -3.48 -16.88 8.31
CA GLU A 88 -4.84 -16.92 8.85
C GLU A 88 -5.77 -17.82 7.99
N ALA A 89 -5.53 -17.91 6.68
CA ALA A 89 -6.26 -18.78 5.77
C ALA A 89 -5.84 -20.27 5.82
N GLY A 90 -4.93 -20.65 6.73
CA GLY A 90 -4.59 -22.05 7.02
C GLY A 90 -3.49 -22.65 6.13
N ALA A 91 -2.79 -21.85 5.33
CA ALA A 91 -1.65 -22.32 4.54
C ALA A 91 -0.33 -22.06 5.29
N PRO A 92 0.40 -23.09 5.77
CA PRO A 92 1.73 -22.88 6.34
C PRO A 92 2.69 -22.49 5.21
N GLN A 93 3.27 -21.29 5.29
CA GLN A 93 4.33 -20.83 4.38
C GLN A 93 5.65 -20.67 5.13
N PRO A 94 6.44 -21.75 5.28
CA PRO A 94 7.63 -21.78 6.11
C PRO A 94 8.84 -21.01 5.51
N GLU A 95 8.64 -20.10 4.56
CA GLU A 95 9.76 -19.38 3.93
C GLU A 95 9.55 -17.87 3.80
N ILE A 96 8.36 -17.33 4.07
CA ILE A 96 8.12 -15.88 3.99
C ILE A 96 8.86 -15.12 5.10
N TRP A 97 9.07 -15.75 6.27
CA TRP A 97 9.89 -15.18 7.34
C TRP A 97 11.37 -15.00 6.94
N LYS A 98 11.88 -15.77 5.97
CA LYS A 98 13.25 -15.57 5.45
C LYS A 98 13.42 -14.32 4.59
N LEU A 99 12.33 -13.69 4.14
CA LEU A 99 12.36 -12.40 3.43
C LEU A 99 12.35 -11.20 4.39
N VAL A 100 11.96 -11.42 5.65
CA VAL A 100 11.95 -10.39 6.71
C VAL A 100 13.16 -10.45 7.64
N GLU A 101 13.90 -11.56 7.66
CA GLU A 101 15.25 -11.60 8.23
C GLU A 101 16.28 -11.10 7.19
N TRP A 102 17.02 -10.04 7.55
CA TRP A 102 18.11 -9.44 6.78
C TRP A 102 19.41 -9.61 7.56
#